data_AF-A0A4Q3WFA6-F1
#
_entry.id   AF-A0A4Q3WFA6-F1
#
_cell.length_a   1.000
_cell.length_b   1.000
_cell.length_c   1.000
_cell.angle_alpha   90.00
_cell.angle_beta   90.00
_cell.angle_gamma   90.00
#
_symmetry.space_group_name_H-M   'P 1'
#
loop_
_entity.id
_entity.type
_entity.pdbx_description
1 polymer ?
#
loop_
_entity_poly.entity_id
_entity_poly.type
_entity_poly.pdbx_seq_one_letter_code
_entity_poly.pdbx_strand_id
1 'polypeptide(L)'
;SAKGPPAGLRSVSMGPGAITVNVIAPGPIDTDLNPADGPFAEFVKTSTALGRYGKTEEVAPAVAFLAGTGGSYITGTVLNIDGGTGA
;
A
#
# COMPACT_ATOMS: atom_id res chain seq x y z
N SER A 1 -1.81 10.03 17.28
CA SER A 1 -0.56 9.24 17.33
C SER A 1 -0.56 8.21 16.21
N ALA A 2 0.10 8.51 15.09
CA ALA A 2 0.35 7.51 14.06
C ALA A 2 1.36 6.50 14.64
N LYS A 3 0.92 5.24 14.77
CA LYS A 3 1.83 4.12 15.08
C LYS A 3 2.72 3.99 13.84
N GLY A 4 4.01 4.31 13.97
CA GLY A 4 4.98 4.10 12.90
C GLY A 4 4.94 2.65 12.38
N PRO A 5 5.42 2.39 11.15
CA PRO A 5 5.34 1.07 10.55
C PRO A 5 5.96 0.01 11.48
N PRO A 6 5.37 -1.19 11.56
CA PRO A 6 5.86 -2.24 12.45
C PRO A 6 7.34 -2.53 12.18
N ALA A 7 8.15 -2.46 13.23
CA ALA A 7 9.57 -2.79 13.16
C ALA A 7 9.75 -4.28 12.83
N GLY A 8 10.31 -4.58 11.66
CA GLY A 8 10.94 -5.87 11.38
C GLY A 8 10.39 -6.65 10.20
N LEU A 9 10.54 -6.13 8.97
CA LEU A 9 10.57 -6.99 7.79
C LEU A 9 12.03 -7.38 7.53
N ARG A 10 12.45 -8.57 8.00
CA ARG A 10 13.79 -9.10 7.73
C ARG A 10 13.79 -9.78 6.37
N SER A 11 14.49 -9.19 5.40
CA SER A 11 14.84 -9.89 4.16
C SER A 11 15.90 -10.96 4.48
N VAL A 12 15.61 -12.21 4.17
CA VAL A 12 16.58 -13.31 4.28
C VAL A 12 17.10 -13.57 2.87
N SER A 13 18.21 -12.92 2.49
CA SER A 13 18.88 -13.28 1.22
C SER A 13 19.68 -14.56 1.43
N MET A 14 19.17 -15.68 0.94
CA MET A 14 19.96 -16.93 0.84
C MET A 14 20.00 -17.38 -0.62
N GLY A 15 21.05 -16.93 -1.32
CA GLY A 15 21.50 -17.53 -2.58
C GLY A 15 20.76 -17.11 -3.86
N PRO A 16 21.15 -17.70 -5.00
CA PRO A 16 20.60 -17.42 -6.32
C PRO A 16 19.20 -18.02 -6.45
N GLY A 17 18.23 -17.31 -5.88
CA GLY A 17 16.82 -17.67 -5.72
C GLY A 17 16.11 -16.76 -4.71
N ALA A 18 16.65 -15.55 -4.50
CA ALA A 18 16.27 -14.67 -3.40
C ALA A 18 14.81 -14.21 -3.52
N ILE A 19 14.03 -14.48 -2.49
CA ILE A 19 12.65 -14.00 -2.35
C ILE A 19 12.70 -12.56 -1.84
N THR A 20 12.10 -11.65 -2.58
CA THR A 20 11.85 -10.28 -2.11
C THR A 20 10.61 -10.24 -1.24
N VAL A 21 10.68 -9.52 -0.13
CA VAL A 21 9.55 -9.32 0.78
C VAL A 21 9.30 -7.83 0.93
N ASN A 22 8.07 -7.39 0.63
CA ASN A 22 7.66 -5.98 0.70
C ASN A 22 6.24 -5.88 1.24
N VAL A 23 5.85 -4.70 1.70
CA VAL A 23 4.49 -4.38 2.14
C VAL A 23 3.89 -3.35 1.20
N ILE A 24 2.67 -3.60 0.72
CA ILE A 24 1.82 -2.56 0.14
C ILE A 24 0.95 -2.01 1.28
N ALA A 25 0.93 -0.69 1.44
CA ALA A 25 0.12 0.01 2.44
C ALA A 25 -0.89 0.93 1.73
N PRO A 26 -2.07 0.40 1.35
CA PRO A 26 -3.12 1.22 0.77
C PRO A 26 -3.76 2.15 1.80
N GLY A 27 -4.27 3.27 1.30
CA GLY A 27 -5.21 4.13 2.02
C GLY A 27 -6.65 3.61 1.88
N PRO A 28 -7.68 4.47 2.00
CA PRO A 28 -9.05 4.06 1.77
C PRO A 28 -9.28 3.70 0.30
N ILE A 29 -9.64 2.45 0.03
CA ILE A 29 -9.94 1.93 -1.30
C ILE A 29 -11.43 1.63 -1.42
N ASP A 30 -12.04 2.08 -2.52
CA ASP A 30 -13.44 1.86 -2.85
C ASP A 30 -13.69 0.40 -3.19
N THR A 31 -14.47 -0.28 -2.36
CA THR A 31 -14.84 -1.70 -2.52
C THR A 31 -16.26 -1.90 -1.99
N ASP A 32 -16.89 -3.03 -2.32
CA ASP A 32 -18.24 -3.35 -1.81
C ASP A 32 -18.34 -3.30 -0.27
N LEU A 33 -17.25 -3.63 0.44
CA LEU A 33 -17.18 -3.60 1.90
C LEU A 33 -16.70 -2.27 2.49
N ASN A 34 -16.18 -1.38 1.65
CA ASN A 34 -15.71 -0.05 2.03
C ASN A 34 -16.08 0.97 0.93
N PRO A 35 -17.38 1.23 0.71
CA PRO A 35 -17.82 2.02 -0.42
C PRO A 35 -17.51 3.52 -0.21
N ALA A 36 -17.09 4.20 -1.27
CA ALA A 36 -16.70 5.61 -1.26
C ALA A 36 -17.87 6.61 -1.08
N ASP A 37 -19.10 6.12 -0.92
CA ASP A 37 -20.32 6.86 -0.61
C ASP A 37 -20.98 6.38 0.71
N GLY A 38 -20.30 5.54 1.48
CA GLY A 38 -20.78 5.09 2.78
C GLY A 38 -20.90 6.23 3.82
N PRO A 39 -21.54 5.98 4.98
CA PRO A 39 -21.86 7.00 5.97
C PRO A 39 -20.66 7.84 6.48
N PHE A 40 -19.45 7.27 6.43
CA PHE A 40 -18.22 7.93 6.88
C PHE A 40 -17.30 8.38 5.73
N ALA A 41 -17.71 8.17 4.48
CA ALA A 41 -16.82 8.35 3.33
C ALA A 41 -16.36 9.79 3.16
N GLU A 42 -17.24 10.78 3.36
CA GLU A 42 -16.87 12.19 3.29
C GLU A 42 -15.79 12.56 4.33
N PHE A 43 -15.91 12.06 5.55
CA PHE A 43 -14.88 12.26 6.57
C PHE A 43 -13.56 11.58 6.16
N VAL A 44 -13.61 10.34 5.68
CA VAL A 44 -12.42 9.61 5.24
C VAL A 44 -11.73 10.31 4.06
N LYS A 45 -12.47 10.89 3.12
CA LYS A 45 -11.87 11.66 2.00
C LYS A 45 -11.01 12.82 2.49
N THR A 46 -11.39 13.47 3.59
CA THR A 46 -10.60 14.57 4.19
C THR A 46 -9.26 14.13 4.79
N SER A 47 -9.08 12.84 5.09
CA SER A 47 -7.80 12.33 5.57
C SER A 47 -6.81 12.05 4.43
N THR A 48 -7.28 12.05 3.19
CA THR A 48 -6.45 11.88 2.00
C THR A 48 -6.09 13.25 1.41
N ALA A 49 -4.85 13.44 0.98
CA ALA A 49 -4.44 14.64 0.25
C ALA A 49 -5.12 14.74 -1.13
N LEU A 50 -5.50 13.61 -1.73
CA LEU A 50 -6.22 13.57 -3.01
C LEU A 50 -7.73 13.79 -2.90
N GLY A 51 -8.28 13.91 -1.69
CA GLY A 51 -9.70 14.17 -1.44
C GLY A 51 -10.65 13.06 -1.91
N ARG A 52 -10.16 11.84 -2.12
CA ARG A 52 -10.96 10.72 -2.65
C ARG A 52 -10.43 9.37 -2.19
N TYR A 53 -11.29 8.36 -2.28
CA TYR A 53 -10.87 6.97 -2.19
C TYR A 53 -10.03 6.61 -3.42
N GLY A 54 -9.06 5.72 -3.21
CA GLY A 54 -8.39 5.02 -4.30
C GLY A 54 -9.28 3.92 -4.87
N LYS A 55 -8.89 3.37 -6.02
CA LYS A 55 -9.51 2.18 -6.62
C LYS A 55 -8.58 0.99 -6.56
N THR A 56 -9.13 -0.22 -6.63
CA THR A 56 -8.34 -1.46 -6.71
C THR A 56 -7.35 -1.45 -7.88
N GLU A 57 -7.73 -0.83 -9.01
CA GLU A 57 -6.90 -0.69 -10.21
C GLU A 57 -5.72 0.26 -10.02
N GLU A 58 -5.73 1.09 -8.96
CA GLU A 58 -4.61 1.97 -8.60
C GLU A 58 -3.60 1.26 -7.67
N VAL A 59 -4.03 0.20 -6.97
CA VAL A 59 -3.16 -0.61 -6.08
C VAL A 59 -2.52 -1.77 -6.83
N ALA A 60 -3.28 -2.45 -7.69
CA ALA A 60 -2.83 -3.65 -8.40
C ALA A 60 -1.54 -3.46 -9.23
N PRO A 61 -1.31 -2.33 -9.94
CA PRO A 61 -0.08 -2.12 -10.70
C PRO A 61 1.18 -2.12 -9.85
N ALA A 62 1.12 -1.63 -8.61
CA ALA A 62 2.25 -1.63 -7.71
C ALA A 62 2.58 -3.03 -7.17
N VAL A 63 1.55 -3.83 -6.90
CA VAL A 63 1.72 -5.27 -6.59
C VAL A 63 2.40 -5.97 -7.77
N ALA A 64 1.90 -5.74 -8.99
CA ALA A 64 2.47 -6.31 -10.21
C ALA A 64 3.93 -5.86 -10.45
N PHE A 65 4.25 -4.61 -10.16
CA PHE A 65 5.61 -4.08 -10.25
C PHE A 65 6.56 -4.80 -9.27
N LEU A 66 6.17 -4.90 -8.00
CA LEU A 66 7.00 -5.56 -6.96
C LEU A 66 7.12 -7.07 -7.17
N ALA A 67 6.09 -7.73 -7.69
CA ALA A 67 6.12 -9.16 -7.99
C ALA A 67 6.81 -9.47 -9.33
N GLY A 68 6.87 -8.50 -10.24
CA GLY A 68 7.50 -8.61 -11.55
C GLY A 68 8.99 -8.30 -11.53
N THR A 69 9.58 -8.18 -12.73
CA THR A 69 11.02 -7.88 -12.89
C THR A 69 11.41 -6.52 -12.35
N GLY A 70 10.47 -5.57 -12.21
CA GLY A 70 10.71 -4.26 -11.63
C GLY A 70 11.06 -4.30 -10.13
N GLY A 71 10.58 -5.32 -9.42
CA GLY A 71 10.81 -5.52 -7.99
C GLY A 71 12.05 -6.33 -7.64
N SER A 72 12.84 -6.80 -8.61
CA SER A 72 13.88 -7.84 -8.38
C SER A 72 14.98 -7.46 -7.40
N TYR A 73 15.14 -6.18 -7.09
CA TYR A 73 16.11 -5.66 -6.11
C TYR A 73 15.46 -4.85 -4.98
N ILE A 74 14.13 -4.89 -4.87
CA ILE A 74 13.36 -4.18 -3.86
C ILE A 74 12.91 -5.20 -2.82
N THR A 75 13.47 -5.11 -1.62
CA THR A 75 13.05 -5.93 -0.48
C THR A 75 13.16 -5.09 0.80
N GLY A 76 12.28 -5.35 1.77
CA GLY A 76 12.26 -4.63 3.04
C GLY A 76 11.52 -3.29 3.00
N THR A 77 10.82 -2.97 1.89
CA THR A 77 10.12 -1.69 1.76
C THR A 77 8.65 -1.77 2.20
N VAL A 78 8.14 -0.64 2.67
CA VAL A 78 6.70 -0.36 2.77
C VAL A 78 6.38 0.66 1.69
N LEU A 79 5.54 0.28 0.73
CA LEU A 79 5.10 1.15 -0.35
C LEU A 79 3.70 1.65 -0.05
N ASN A 80 3.60 2.94 0.30
CA ASN A 80 2.31 3.61 0.52
C ASN A 80 1.62 3.89 -0.83
N ILE A 81 0.36 3.52 -0.93
CA ILE A 81 -0.52 3.80 -2.08
C ILE A 81 -1.84 4.31 -1.52
N ASP A 82 -1.77 5.51 -0.95
CA ASP A 82 -2.73 5.89 0.08
C ASP A 82 -3.35 7.27 -0.12
N GLY A 83 -3.12 7.88 -1.27
CA GLY A 83 -3.62 9.22 -1.55
C GLY A 83 -3.12 10.28 -0.58
N GLY A 84 -2.00 10.01 0.13
CA GLY A 84 -1.37 10.94 1.07
C GLY A 84 -1.89 10.88 2.51
N THR A 85 -2.52 9.78 2.94
CA THR A 85 -3.01 9.65 4.32
C THR A 85 -1.91 9.48 5.38
N GLY A 86 -0.77 8.91 5.01
CA GLY A 86 0.30 8.48 5.91
C GLY A 86 1.62 9.21 5.69
N ALA A 87 1.58 10.53 5.48
CA ALA A 87 2.77 11.38 5.56
C ALA A 87 3.21 11.60 7.02
#